data_AF-A0A564SED7-F1
#
_entry.id   AF-A0A564SED7-F1
#
_cell.length_a   1.000
_cell.length_b   1.000
_cell.length_c   1.000
_cell.angle_alpha   90.00
_cell.angle_beta   90.00
_cell.angle_gamma   90.00
#
_symmetry.space_group_name_H-M   'P 1'
#
loop_
_entity.id
_entity.type
_entity.pdbx_description
1 polymer ?
#
loop_
_entity_poly.entity_id
_entity_poly.type
_entity_poly.pdbx_seq_one_letter_code
_entity_poly.pdbx_strand_id
1 'polypeptide(L)'
;MKSFKDSLEYQVWSDTKKEIKTSEVKYTDTKSTQAYSKSQLMSGERMQKVGRQFLIFPKWRVVADPGTVDLTVNTADLNVTINGIAYATTDGNNYTAKLNHIYPGTYNFVASGKVNDQEITVSSEENVTSKTEVNLSVEYLSFTVKSNLKDGDLYVGGTKVGTLSSGKLDVNKVAVAGSSAV
;
A
#
# COMPACT_ATOMS: atom_id res chain seq x y z
N MET A 1 -5.09 -20.13 -20.13
CA MET A 1 -5.77 -19.54 -18.95
C MET A 1 -6.39 -18.22 -19.39
N LYS A 2 -7.66 -17.94 -19.08
CA LYS A 2 -8.22 -16.60 -19.26
C LYS A 2 -7.47 -15.62 -18.36
N SER A 3 -7.16 -14.42 -18.85
CA SER A 3 -6.45 -13.42 -18.05
C SER A 3 -7.38 -12.81 -16.98
N PHE A 4 -6.80 -12.20 -15.93
CA PHE A 4 -7.60 -11.47 -14.94
C PHE A 4 -8.51 -10.42 -15.60
N LYS A 5 -8.01 -9.71 -16.62
CA LYS A 5 -8.78 -8.71 -17.36
C LYS A 5 -9.98 -9.32 -18.07
N ASP A 6 -9.82 -10.51 -18.66
CA ASP A 6 -10.94 -11.23 -19.29
C ASP A 6 -11.97 -11.67 -18.25
N SER A 7 -11.56 -11.89 -17.00
CA SER A 7 -12.50 -12.28 -15.94
C SER A 7 -13.43 -11.13 -15.52
N LEU A 8 -13.01 -9.88 -15.69
CA LEU A 8 -13.79 -8.68 -15.31
C LEU A 8 -15.08 -8.55 -16.13
N GLU A 9 -15.15 -9.11 -17.35
CA GLU A 9 -16.37 -9.07 -18.18
C GLU A 9 -17.58 -9.79 -17.53
N TYR A 10 -17.29 -10.71 -16.60
CA TYR A 10 -18.29 -11.46 -15.84
C TYR A 10 -18.55 -10.87 -14.45
N GLN A 11 -17.90 -9.77 -14.11
CA GLN A 11 -17.96 -9.16 -12.79
C GLN A 11 -18.56 -7.76 -12.84
N VAL A 12 -19.22 -7.38 -11.74
CA VAL A 12 -19.70 -6.03 -11.49
C VAL A 12 -19.38 -5.64 -10.06
N TRP A 13 -19.37 -4.34 -9.79
CA TRP A 13 -19.32 -3.85 -8.42
C TRP A 13 -20.61 -4.19 -7.66
N SER A 14 -20.49 -4.63 -6.41
CA SER A 14 -21.65 -5.03 -5.61
C SER A 14 -22.52 -3.85 -5.20
N ASP A 15 -21.96 -2.65 -5.07
CA ASP A 15 -22.68 -1.43 -4.67
C ASP A 15 -23.46 -0.80 -5.83
N THR A 16 -22.86 -0.72 -7.02
CA THR A 16 -23.43 0.00 -8.18
C THR A 16 -24.00 -0.91 -9.25
N LYS A 17 -23.67 -2.22 -9.20
CA LYS A 17 -23.96 -3.21 -10.26
C LYS A 17 -23.40 -2.85 -11.64
N LYS A 18 -22.46 -1.89 -11.69
CA LYS A 18 -21.78 -1.48 -12.92
C LYS A 18 -20.61 -2.39 -13.22
N GLU A 19 -20.29 -2.53 -14.50
CA GLU A 19 -19.14 -3.29 -14.99
C GLU A 19 -17.83 -2.68 -14.44
N ILE A 20 -16.90 -3.57 -14.06
CA ILE A 20 -15.61 -3.18 -13.51
C ILE A 20 -14.67 -2.83 -14.67
N LYS A 21 -14.16 -1.60 -14.69
CA LYS A 21 -13.26 -1.14 -15.75
C LYS A 21 -11.82 -1.48 -15.40
N THR A 22 -11.00 -1.75 -16.41
CA THR A 22 -9.55 -2.01 -16.21
C THR A 22 -8.83 -0.85 -15.52
N SER A 23 -9.28 0.39 -15.70
CA SER A 23 -8.73 1.56 -15.02
C SER A 23 -8.99 1.57 -13.50
N GLU A 24 -10.05 0.91 -13.05
CA GLU A 24 -10.45 0.85 -11.63
C GLU A 24 -9.63 -0.20 -10.86
N VAL A 25 -9.01 -1.15 -11.57
CA VAL A 25 -8.19 -2.23 -11.00
C VAL A 25 -6.69 -2.01 -11.21
N LYS A 26 -6.27 -0.76 -11.44
CA LYS A 26 -4.90 -0.44 -11.83
C LYS A 26 -3.82 -0.95 -10.87
N TYR A 27 -4.14 -1.02 -9.57
CA TYR A 27 -3.22 -1.46 -8.52
C TYR A 27 -3.40 -2.92 -8.12
N THR A 28 -4.37 -3.62 -8.68
CA THR A 28 -4.67 -5.00 -8.31
C THR A 28 -3.59 -5.94 -8.83
N ASP A 29 -3.04 -6.78 -7.95
CA ASP A 29 -2.15 -7.84 -8.41
C ASP A 29 -2.96 -8.93 -9.11
N THR A 30 -2.79 -9.00 -10.43
CA THR A 30 -3.46 -9.98 -11.29
C THR A 30 -3.07 -11.44 -11.00
N LYS A 31 -2.00 -11.67 -10.23
CA LYS A 31 -1.58 -13.00 -9.77
C LYS A 31 -2.24 -13.40 -8.44
N SER A 32 -2.68 -12.41 -7.65
CA SER A 32 -3.25 -12.59 -6.31
C SER A 32 -4.71 -12.14 -6.27
N THR A 33 -5.50 -12.62 -7.22
CA THR A 33 -6.92 -12.26 -7.36
C THR A 33 -7.79 -13.20 -6.55
N GLN A 34 -8.76 -12.66 -5.83
CA GLN A 34 -9.69 -13.46 -5.03
C GLN A 34 -10.56 -14.35 -5.93
N ALA A 35 -10.44 -15.66 -5.76
CA ALA A 35 -11.30 -16.64 -6.40
C ALA A 35 -12.44 -17.04 -5.46
N TYR A 36 -13.68 -16.97 -5.93
CA TYR A 36 -14.83 -17.44 -5.17
C TYR A 36 -15.04 -18.94 -5.37
N SER A 37 -15.26 -19.66 -4.27
CA SER A 37 -15.61 -21.07 -4.32
C SER A 37 -17.01 -21.29 -4.92
N LYS A 38 -17.27 -22.51 -5.40
CA LYS A 38 -18.58 -22.88 -5.96
C LYS A 38 -19.72 -22.63 -4.96
N SER A 39 -19.52 -22.94 -3.68
CA SER A 39 -20.54 -22.71 -2.65
C SER A 39 -20.84 -21.22 -2.47
N GLN A 40 -19.82 -20.35 -2.49
CA GLN A 40 -20.00 -18.90 -2.44
C GLN A 40 -20.72 -18.33 -3.67
N LEU A 41 -20.50 -18.92 -4.85
CA LEU A 41 -21.24 -18.55 -6.06
C LEU A 41 -22.71 -19.00 -6.00
N MET A 42 -22.96 -20.19 -5.45
CA MET A 42 -24.30 -20.78 -5.37
C MET A 42 -25.14 -20.27 -4.20
N SER A 43 -24.55 -19.57 -3.22
CA SER A 43 -25.29 -18.97 -2.10
C SER A 43 -26.22 -17.84 -2.51
N GLY A 44 -26.05 -17.29 -3.72
CA GLY A 44 -26.77 -16.12 -4.22
C GLY A 44 -26.20 -14.79 -3.74
N GLU A 45 -25.27 -14.79 -2.79
CA GLU A 45 -24.59 -13.56 -2.34
C GLU A 45 -23.66 -13.01 -3.43
N ARG A 46 -22.88 -13.90 -4.07
CA ARG A 46 -21.88 -13.51 -5.06
C ARG A 46 -22.41 -13.49 -6.48
N MET A 47 -23.35 -14.36 -6.84
CA MET A 47 -23.95 -14.37 -8.17
C MET A 47 -25.29 -13.64 -8.15
N GLN A 48 -25.36 -12.46 -8.77
CA GLN A 48 -26.55 -11.61 -8.72
C GLN A 48 -27.08 -11.24 -10.10
N LYS A 49 -28.40 -11.06 -10.20
CA LYS A 49 -29.07 -10.61 -11.42
C LYS A 49 -28.89 -9.10 -11.57
N VAL A 50 -28.15 -8.69 -12.59
CA VAL A 50 -27.82 -7.28 -12.87
C VAL A 50 -28.65 -6.67 -14.00
N GLY A 51 -29.57 -7.44 -14.58
CA GLY A 51 -30.43 -6.97 -15.66
C GLY A 51 -31.04 -8.10 -16.47
N ARG A 52 -31.29 -7.80 -17.75
CA ARG A 52 -31.80 -8.74 -18.75
C ARG A 52 -30.91 -8.72 -20.00
N GLN A 53 -30.80 -9.87 -20.67
CA GLN A 53 -30.13 -10.05 -21.95
C GLN A 53 -31.11 -10.71 -22.94
N PHE A 54 -31.02 -10.34 -24.22
CA PHE A 54 -31.97 -10.76 -25.26
C PHE A 54 -33.44 -10.60 -24.84
N LEU A 55 -33.76 -9.47 -24.18
CA LEU A 55 -35.09 -9.06 -23.69
C LEU A 55 -35.68 -9.90 -22.54
N ILE A 56 -35.51 -11.22 -22.54
CA ILE A 56 -36.22 -12.13 -21.63
C ILE A 56 -35.33 -12.88 -20.64
N PHE A 57 -34.04 -13.04 -20.93
CA PHE A 57 -33.17 -13.83 -20.06
C PHE A 57 -32.54 -12.98 -18.96
N PRO A 58 -32.47 -13.47 -17.72
CA PRO A 58 -31.74 -12.76 -16.67
C PRO A 58 -30.25 -12.67 -17.04
N LYS A 59 -29.66 -11.47 -16.87
CA LYS A 59 -28.21 -11.26 -16.96
C LYS A 59 -27.62 -11.44 -15.57
N TRP A 60 -26.95 -12.56 -15.34
CA TRP A 60 -26.25 -12.84 -14.09
C TRP A 60 -24.79 -12.42 -14.18
N ARG A 61 -24.26 -11.87 -13.07
CA ARG A 61 -22.86 -11.47 -12.91
C ARG A 61 -22.39 -11.83 -11.52
N VAL A 62 -21.08 -12.04 -11.38
CA VAL A 62 -20.43 -12.13 -10.08
C VAL A 62 -20.26 -10.71 -9.52
N VAL A 63 -20.54 -10.50 -8.25
CA VAL A 63 -20.38 -9.21 -7.59
C VAL A 63 -19.10 -9.18 -6.77
N ALA A 64 -18.31 -8.12 -6.96
CA ALA A 64 -17.11 -7.82 -6.16
C ALA A 64 -17.43 -6.69 -5.17
N ASP A 65 -17.10 -6.90 -3.90
CA ASP A 65 -17.27 -5.87 -2.87
C ASP A 65 -16.09 -4.90 -2.92
N PRO A 66 -16.32 -3.59 -3.10
CA PRO A 66 -15.24 -2.63 -3.12
C PRO A 66 -14.67 -2.43 -1.71
N GLY A 67 -13.35 -2.46 -1.60
CA GLY A 67 -12.61 -2.09 -0.39
C GLY A 67 -12.22 -0.61 -0.37
N THR A 68 -11.76 -0.17 0.80
CA THR A 68 -11.23 1.18 1.01
C THR A 68 -9.99 1.11 1.88
N VAL A 69 -8.98 1.93 1.57
CA VAL A 69 -7.72 2.00 2.32
C VAL A 69 -7.49 3.41 2.83
N ASP A 70 -7.26 3.53 4.13
CA ASP A 70 -6.75 4.74 4.78
C ASP A 70 -5.23 4.54 4.99
N LEU A 71 -4.41 5.19 4.18
CA LEU A 71 -2.95 5.11 4.20
C LEU A 71 -2.35 6.28 4.98
N THR A 72 -1.37 5.99 5.84
CA THR A 72 -0.62 6.99 6.62
C THR A 72 0.90 6.78 6.49
N VAL A 73 1.64 7.89 6.37
CA VAL A 73 3.10 7.91 6.32
C VAL A 73 3.61 9.13 7.11
N ASN A 74 4.52 8.90 8.06
CA ASN A 74 5.04 9.94 8.96
C ASN A 74 6.27 10.70 8.42
N THR A 75 6.59 10.55 7.15
CA THR A 75 7.85 11.00 6.54
C THR A 75 7.60 11.59 5.18
N ALA A 76 8.11 12.80 4.95
CA ALA A 76 8.06 13.51 3.67
C ALA A 76 9.02 12.90 2.63
N ASP A 77 8.80 13.23 1.36
CA ASP A 77 9.67 12.90 0.23
C ASP A 77 9.88 11.40 -0.02
N LEU A 78 8.97 10.55 0.48
CA LEU A 78 8.96 9.12 0.21
C LEU A 78 8.06 8.81 -0.99
N ASN A 79 8.56 7.96 -1.89
CA ASN A 79 7.79 7.40 -2.99
C ASN A 79 6.94 6.24 -2.49
N VAL A 80 5.62 6.38 -2.65
CA VAL A 80 4.63 5.37 -2.33
C VAL A 80 4.30 4.56 -3.58
N THR A 81 4.40 3.24 -3.49
CA THR A 81 3.95 2.31 -4.52
C THR A 81 2.93 1.32 -3.94
N ILE A 82 2.06 0.82 -4.80
CA ILE A 82 1.05 -0.20 -4.48
C ILE A 82 1.21 -1.32 -5.50
N ASN A 83 1.54 -2.52 -5.04
CA ASN A 83 1.90 -3.66 -5.90
C ASN A 83 2.96 -3.28 -6.95
N GLY A 84 3.95 -2.47 -6.54
CA GLY A 84 5.05 -2.00 -7.38
C GLY A 84 4.67 -0.89 -8.38
N ILE A 85 3.43 -0.43 -8.39
CA ILE A 85 2.96 0.65 -9.26
C ILE A 85 3.00 1.97 -8.49
N ALA A 86 3.60 3.01 -9.07
CA ALA A 86 3.68 4.33 -8.47
C ALA A 86 2.29 4.88 -8.11
N TYR A 87 2.15 5.36 -6.87
CA TYR A 87 0.93 5.96 -6.36
C TYR A 87 1.09 7.47 -6.13
N ALA A 88 2.05 7.87 -5.29
CA ALA A 88 2.30 9.25 -4.93
C ALA A 88 3.71 9.43 -4.33
N THR A 89 4.13 10.68 -4.15
CA THR A 89 5.25 11.06 -3.28
C THR A 89 4.66 11.80 -2.08
N THR A 90 5.13 11.51 -0.86
CA THR A 90 4.64 12.14 0.35
C THR A 90 5.08 13.61 0.42
N ASP A 91 4.15 14.51 0.73
CA ASP A 91 4.37 15.97 0.73
C ASP A 91 4.55 16.55 2.16
N GLY A 92 4.69 15.68 3.16
CA GLY A 92 4.88 16.10 4.55
C GLY A 92 5.10 14.94 5.52
N ASN A 93 5.42 15.28 6.77
CA ASN A 93 5.69 14.31 7.84
C ASN A 93 4.43 13.68 8.45
N ASN A 94 3.26 13.89 7.85
CA ASN A 94 1.97 13.31 8.27
C ASN A 94 1.09 13.11 7.02
N TYR A 95 1.67 12.51 5.98
CA TYR A 95 0.95 12.24 4.75
C TYR A 95 -0.18 11.26 5.01
N THR A 96 -1.37 11.59 4.50
CA THR A 96 -2.53 10.70 4.54
C THR A 96 -3.15 10.61 3.16
N ALA A 97 -3.59 9.42 2.79
CA ALA A 97 -4.28 9.19 1.53
C ALA A 97 -5.43 8.21 1.71
N LYS A 98 -6.54 8.49 1.03
CA LYS A 98 -7.70 7.61 1.03
C LYS A 98 -7.93 7.04 -0.36
N LEU A 99 -7.77 5.73 -0.49
CA LEU A 99 -8.10 5.01 -1.70
C LEU A 99 -9.47 4.39 -1.54
N ASN A 100 -10.42 4.84 -2.37
CA ASN A 100 -11.79 4.34 -2.36
C ASN A 100 -12.01 3.40 -3.54
N HIS A 101 -12.97 2.49 -3.38
CA HIS A 101 -13.48 1.66 -4.47
C HIS A 101 -12.38 0.78 -5.10
N ILE A 102 -11.58 0.15 -4.23
CA ILE A 102 -10.50 -0.74 -4.64
C ILE A 102 -11.07 -2.16 -4.82
N TYR A 103 -10.60 -2.87 -5.85
CA TYR A 103 -11.00 -4.25 -6.09
C TYR A 103 -10.48 -5.17 -4.97
N PRO A 104 -11.29 -6.12 -4.47
CA PRO A 104 -10.89 -6.91 -3.32
C PRO A 104 -9.71 -7.83 -3.63
N GLY A 105 -8.73 -7.88 -2.73
CA GLY A 105 -7.51 -8.66 -2.93
C GLY A 105 -6.38 -8.28 -1.99
N THR A 106 -5.22 -8.90 -2.19
CA THR A 106 -4.01 -8.59 -1.43
C THR A 106 -3.21 -7.48 -2.11
N TYR A 107 -2.75 -6.52 -1.33
CA TYR A 107 -2.00 -5.35 -1.78
C TYR A 107 -0.75 -5.16 -0.93
N ASN A 108 0.40 -5.05 -1.60
CA ASN A 108 1.66 -4.65 -0.99
C ASN A 108 1.84 -3.13 -1.15
N PHE A 109 1.79 -2.42 -0.03
CA PHE A 109 2.04 -0.98 0.04
C PHE A 109 3.48 -0.74 0.46
N VAL A 110 4.20 0.11 -0.26
CA VAL A 110 5.62 0.38 0.01
C VAL A 110 5.87 1.88 -0.02
N ALA A 111 6.51 2.42 1.01
CA ALA A 111 7.06 3.77 1.05
C ALA A 111 8.59 3.66 1.05
N SER A 112 9.25 4.31 0.11
CA SER A 112 10.71 4.24 -0.05
C SER A 112 11.32 5.58 -0.45
N GLY A 113 12.54 5.85 0.00
CA GLY A 113 13.21 7.12 -0.26
C GLY A 113 14.49 7.26 0.55
N LYS A 114 14.96 8.51 0.68
CA LYS A 114 16.14 8.86 1.48
C LYS A 114 15.78 9.85 2.57
N VAL A 115 16.29 9.62 3.78
CA VAL A 115 16.24 10.59 4.89
C VAL A 115 17.64 10.69 5.46
N ASN A 116 18.20 11.90 5.51
CA ASN A 116 19.57 12.14 5.98
C ASN A 116 20.60 11.22 5.29
N ASP A 117 20.50 11.08 3.96
CA ASP A 117 21.31 10.20 3.11
C ASP A 117 21.19 8.69 3.38
N GLN A 118 20.34 8.28 4.32
CA GLN A 118 20.01 6.88 4.58
C GLN A 118 18.84 6.44 3.69
N GLU A 119 19.03 5.36 2.94
CA GLU A 119 17.93 4.71 2.20
C GLU A 119 16.98 4.01 3.16
N ILE A 120 15.69 4.19 2.93
CA ILE A 120 14.61 3.67 3.77
C ILE A 120 13.58 3.00 2.88
N THR A 121 13.06 1.88 3.36
CA THR A 121 11.91 1.20 2.77
C THR A 121 11.06 0.64 3.90
N VAL A 122 9.77 0.98 3.92
CA VAL A 122 8.77 0.43 4.83
C VAL A 122 7.64 -0.15 3.97
N SER A 123 7.18 -1.34 4.32
CA SER A 123 6.13 -2.04 3.58
C SER A 123 5.11 -2.68 4.50
N SER A 124 3.86 -2.78 4.02
CA SER A 124 2.79 -3.53 4.64
C SER A 124 1.99 -4.23 3.54
N GLU A 125 1.78 -5.54 3.71
CA GLU A 125 0.92 -6.33 2.83
C GLU A 125 -0.43 -6.52 3.53
N GLU A 126 -1.51 -6.08 2.89
CA GLU A 126 -2.85 -6.17 3.45
C GLU A 126 -3.85 -6.84 2.52
N ASN A 127 -4.75 -7.63 3.10
CA ASN A 127 -5.92 -8.16 2.39
C ASN A 127 -7.08 -7.16 2.46
N VAL A 128 -7.28 -6.41 1.38
CA VAL A 128 -8.30 -5.37 1.28
C VAL A 128 -9.60 -5.99 0.77
N THR A 129 -10.52 -6.27 1.68
CA THR A 129 -11.89 -6.74 1.36
C THR A 129 -12.99 -5.82 1.89
N SER A 130 -12.61 -4.85 2.72
CA SER A 130 -13.48 -3.83 3.30
C SER A 130 -12.63 -2.59 3.65
N LYS A 131 -12.89 -1.94 4.79
CA LYS A 131 -12.03 -0.85 5.28
C LYS A 131 -10.75 -1.44 5.88
N THR A 132 -9.61 -0.99 5.37
CA THR A 132 -8.28 -1.38 5.83
C THR A 132 -7.46 -0.13 6.15
N GLU A 133 -6.73 -0.15 7.26
CA GLU A 133 -5.80 0.90 7.63
C GLU A 133 -4.37 0.44 7.34
N VAL A 134 -3.59 1.27 6.65
CA VAL A 134 -2.21 0.98 6.29
C VAL A 134 -1.31 2.04 6.91
N ASN A 135 -0.34 1.61 7.70
CA ASN A 135 0.62 2.51 8.34
C ASN A 135 2.03 2.17 7.86
N LEU A 136 2.64 3.09 7.12
CA LEU A 136 4.02 2.99 6.63
C LEU A 136 4.94 3.99 7.35
N SER A 137 4.76 4.13 8.66
CA SER A 137 5.59 5.01 9.47
C SER A 137 7.02 4.50 9.59
N VAL A 138 7.98 5.40 9.43
CA VAL A 138 9.39 5.17 9.68
C VAL A 138 9.68 5.42 11.15
N GLU A 139 10.42 4.51 11.78
CA GLU A 139 10.90 4.70 13.14
C GLU A 139 12.22 5.49 13.15
N TYR A 140 12.32 6.46 14.05
CA TYR A 140 13.46 7.36 14.17
C TYR A 140 14.03 7.37 15.58
N LEU A 141 15.36 7.38 15.68
CA LEU A 141 16.08 7.70 16.90
C LEU A 141 16.76 9.06 16.78
N SER A 142 16.74 9.82 17.88
CA SER A 142 17.48 11.07 18.02
C SER A 142 18.35 11.05 19.28
N PHE A 143 19.61 11.39 19.05
CA PHE A 143 20.80 11.28 19.86
C PHE A 143 21.52 12.55 20.29
N THR A 144 22.13 12.62 21.49
CA THR A 144 23.27 13.54 21.67
C THR A 144 24.53 12.73 21.96
N VAL A 145 25.57 12.93 21.15
CA VAL A 145 26.89 12.35 21.38
C VAL A 145 27.79 13.35 22.10
N LYS A 146 28.48 12.86 23.13
CA LYS A 146 29.56 13.56 23.82
C LYS A 146 30.82 12.70 23.74
N SER A 147 31.90 13.28 23.23
CA SER A 147 33.16 12.60 22.98
C SER A 147 34.32 13.39 23.58
N ASN A 148 35.39 12.69 23.92
CA ASN A 148 36.68 13.28 24.26
C ASN A 148 37.46 13.74 23.02
N LEU A 149 37.09 13.27 21.82
CA LEU A 149 37.60 13.78 20.55
C LEU A 149 36.94 15.12 20.23
N LYS A 150 37.73 16.15 19.88
CA LYS A 150 37.19 17.47 19.54
C LYS A 150 36.41 17.44 18.22
N ASP A 151 36.96 16.80 17.20
CA ASP A 151 36.39 16.74 15.86
C ASP A 151 36.46 15.30 15.33
N GLY A 152 35.50 14.92 14.49
CA GLY A 152 35.44 13.58 13.91
C GLY A 152 34.09 13.25 13.33
N ASP A 153 34.06 12.42 12.29
CA ASP A 153 32.82 11.98 11.67
C ASP A 153 32.16 10.88 12.50
N LEU A 154 30.85 11.00 12.72
CA LEU A 154 30.05 9.98 13.38
C LEU A 154 29.34 9.14 12.32
N TYR A 155 29.43 7.83 12.46
CA TYR A 155 28.75 6.87 11.59
C TYR A 155 27.83 5.97 12.40
N VAL A 156 26.66 5.65 11.84
CA VAL A 156 25.75 4.63 12.35
C VAL A 156 25.50 3.62 11.23
N GLY A 157 25.80 2.35 11.46
CA GLY A 157 25.60 1.30 10.45
C GLY A 157 26.35 1.55 9.13
N GLY A 158 27.50 2.22 9.17
CA GLY A 158 28.29 2.56 7.97
C GLY A 158 27.86 3.84 7.25
N THR A 159 26.78 4.50 7.67
CA THR A 159 26.31 5.78 7.11
C THR A 159 26.79 6.94 7.99
N LYS A 160 27.37 7.98 7.38
CA LYS A 160 27.77 9.19 8.11
C LYS A 160 26.53 9.94 8.58
N VAL A 161 26.34 10.08 9.88
CA VAL A 161 25.18 10.78 10.47
C VAL A 161 25.49 12.21 10.92
N GLY A 162 26.77 12.60 10.85
CA GLY A 162 27.21 13.97 11.12
C GLY A 162 28.70 14.05 11.42
N THR A 163 29.14 15.25 11.81
CA THR A 163 30.53 15.53 12.21
C THR A 163 30.50 16.23 13.55
N LEU A 164 31.26 15.72 14.52
CA LEU A 164 31.46 16.32 15.82
C LEU A 164 32.05 17.72 15.67
N SER A 165 31.59 18.63 16.52
CA SER A 165 32.21 19.93 16.73
C SER A 165 32.42 20.13 18.23
N SER A 166 33.67 20.37 18.62
CA SER A 166 34.05 20.53 20.04
C SER A 166 33.59 19.37 20.94
N GLY A 167 33.69 18.14 20.43
CA GLY A 167 33.34 16.90 21.13
C GLY A 167 31.86 16.68 21.35
N LYS A 168 31.00 17.38 20.60
CA LYS A 168 29.56 17.22 20.66
C LYS A 168 28.95 17.10 19.26
N LEU A 169 27.87 16.33 19.17
CA LEU A 169 27.02 16.26 18.00
C LEU A 169 25.60 15.89 18.42
N ASP A 170 24.63 16.68 17.99
CA ASP A 170 23.21 16.32 18.06
C ASP A 170 22.82 15.61 16.76
N VAL A 171 22.37 14.37 16.91
CA VAL A 171 21.96 13.49 15.81
C VAL A 171 20.44 13.45 15.80
N ASN A 172 19.84 13.88 14.70
CA ASN A 172 18.38 13.94 14.57
C ASN A 172 17.91 12.97 13.50
N LYS A 173 16.82 12.25 13.78
CA LYS A 173 16.12 11.38 12.81
C LYS A 173 17.04 10.39 12.09
N VAL A 174 17.79 9.59 12.83
CA VAL A 174 18.41 8.38 12.26
C VAL A 174 17.31 7.35 12.11
N ALA A 175 17.08 6.88 10.88
CA ALA A 175 16.07 5.87 10.64
C ALA A 175 16.57 4.55 11.23
N VAL A 176 15.77 3.99 12.12
CA VAL A 176 15.98 2.62 12.58
C VAL A 176 15.07 1.74 11.75
N ALA A 177 15.65 0.71 11.15
CA ALA A 177 14.83 -0.31 10.53
C ALA A 177 13.97 -0.92 11.65
N GLY A 178 12.69 -0.54 11.71
CA GLY A 178 11.67 -1.48 12.14
C GLY A 178 11.84 -2.67 11.19
N SER A 179 12.38 -3.77 11.71
CA SER A 179 12.70 -4.98 10.98
C SER A 179 11.71 -5.19 9.84
N SER A 180 12.19 -5.35 8.60
CA SER A 180 11.40 -5.96 7.55
C SER A 180 10.79 -7.22 8.16
N ALA A 181 9.48 -7.22 8.39
CA ALA A 181 8.78 -8.43 8.78
C ALA A 181 8.85 -9.33 7.54
N VAL A 182 9.71 -10.35 7.64
CA VAL A 182 9.77 -11.50 6.71
C VAL A 182 8.59 -12.41 7.00
#